data_AF-A0A1J8P0I8-F1
#
_entry.id   AF-A0A1J8P0I8-F1
#
_cell.length_a   1.000
_cell.length_b   1.000
_cell.length_c   1.000
_cell.angle_alpha   90.00
_cell.angle_beta   90.00
_cell.angle_gamma   90.00
#
_symmetry.space_group_name_H-M   'P 1'
#
loop_
_entity.id
_entity.type
_entity.pdbx_description
1 polymer ?
#
loop_
_entity_poly.entity_id
_entity_poly.type
_entity_poly.pdbx_seq_one_letter_code
_entity_poly.pdbx_strand_id
1 'polypeptide(L)'
;PEDLTKAIELYNLALASNIKTYGESHPNVATTRNNLASALQARNQSRDLSKAIELYELSLETMRRVLSADHPNTKIIAGNLKRAKAKQHSRNKNKS
;
A
#
# COMPACT_ATOMS: atom_id res chain seq x y z
N PRO A 1 9.10 -15.42 -2.38
CA PRO A 1 8.77 -16.40 -1.30
C PRO A 1 7.27 -16.68 -1.27
N GLU A 2 6.90 -17.93 -1.04
CA GLU A 2 5.51 -18.41 -0.98
C GLU A 2 4.68 -17.64 0.07
N ASP A 3 5.29 -17.28 1.20
CA ASP A 3 4.67 -16.49 2.26
C ASP A 3 4.15 -15.13 1.78
N LEU A 4 4.88 -14.47 0.88
CA LEU A 4 4.44 -13.17 0.34
C LEU A 4 3.24 -13.33 -0.59
N THR A 5 3.16 -14.41 -1.36
CA THR A 5 2.01 -14.69 -2.22
C THR A 5 0.76 -14.92 -1.37
N LYS A 6 0.87 -15.77 -0.34
CA LYS A 6 -0.23 -16.03 0.59
C LYS A 6 -0.66 -14.78 1.37
N ALA A 7 0.29 -13.97 1.82
CA ALA A 7 -0.01 -12.68 2.46
C ALA A 7 -0.78 -11.74 1.53
N ILE A 8 -0.37 -11.63 0.26
CA ILE A 8 -1.05 -10.80 -0.74
C ILE A 8 -2.48 -11.29 -0.98
N GLU A 9 -2.71 -12.60 -1.08
CA GLU A 9 -4.05 -13.17 -1.23
C GLU A 9 -4.95 -12.84 -0.04
N LEU A 10 -4.44 -13.07 1.18
CA LEU A 10 -5.18 -12.77 2.42
C LEU A 10 -5.50 -11.28 2.54
N TYR A 11 -4.56 -10.39 2.20
CA TYR A 11 -4.82 -8.96 2.21
C TYR A 11 -5.82 -8.52 1.13
N ASN A 12 -5.87 -9.17 -0.03
CA ASN A 12 -6.91 -8.89 -1.02
C ASN A 12 -8.30 -9.31 -0.52
N LEU A 13 -8.41 -10.49 0.10
CA LEU A 13 -9.67 -10.94 0.71
C LEU A 13 -10.12 -10.01 1.84
N ALA A 14 -9.19 -9.62 2.72
CA ALA A 14 -9.47 -8.65 3.78
C ALA A 14 -9.88 -7.29 3.22
N LEU A 15 -9.24 -6.83 2.14
CA LEU A 15 -9.56 -5.56 1.50
C LEU A 15 -10.99 -5.57 0.93
N ALA A 16 -11.35 -6.64 0.20
CA ALA A 16 -12.70 -6.79 -0.34
C ALA A 16 -13.76 -6.83 0.78
N SER A 17 -13.50 -7.59 1.85
CA SER A 17 -14.39 -7.65 3.01
C SER A 17 -14.54 -6.29 3.70
N ASN A 18 -13.44 -5.57 3.91
CA ASN A 18 -13.45 -4.27 4.57
C ASN A 18 -14.13 -3.20 3.71
N ILE A 19 -13.94 -3.21 2.39
CA ILE A 19 -14.65 -2.29 1.48
C ILE A 19 -16.15 -2.54 1.55
N LYS A 20 -16.59 -3.81 1.51
CA LYS A 20 -18.01 -4.17 1.63
C LYS A 20 -18.61 -3.75 2.98
N THR A 21 -17.84 -3.84 4.05
CA THR A 21 -18.33 -3.58 5.42
C THR A 21 -18.33 -2.09 5.76
N TYR A 22 -17.28 -1.36 5.38
CA TYR A 22 -17.03 0.00 5.85
C TYR A 22 -17.03 1.07 4.76
N GLY A 23 -16.96 0.68 3.48
CA GLY A 23 -16.80 1.59 2.36
C GLY A 23 -15.36 2.04 2.11
N GLU A 24 -15.10 2.52 0.89
CA GLU A 24 -13.76 2.80 0.35
C GLU A 24 -12.95 3.87 1.12
N SER A 25 -13.63 4.77 1.84
CA SER A 25 -13.01 5.90 2.57
C SER A 25 -12.79 5.62 4.05
N HIS A 26 -13.02 4.39 4.52
CA HIS A 26 -12.86 4.07 5.93
C HIS A 26 -11.37 3.88 6.31
N PRO A 27 -10.91 4.34 7.49
CA PRO A 27 -9.51 4.15 7.92
C PRO A 27 -9.07 2.69 7.97
N ASN A 28 -9.96 1.74 8.30
CA ASN A 28 -9.62 0.31 8.26
C ASN A 28 -9.30 -0.17 6.84
N VAL A 29 -10.04 0.30 5.83
CA VAL A 29 -9.75 -0.01 4.42
C VAL A 29 -8.38 0.57 4.03
N ALA A 30 -8.09 1.80 4.45
CA ALA A 30 -6.80 2.42 4.22
C ALA A 30 -5.64 1.66 4.88
N THR A 31 -5.81 1.17 6.11
CA THR A 31 -4.82 0.31 6.77
C THR A 31 -4.59 -0.99 5.99
N THR A 32 -5.66 -1.65 5.51
CA THR A 32 -5.52 -2.86 4.70
C THR A 32 -4.80 -2.59 3.37
N ARG A 33 -5.10 -1.47 2.69
CA ARG A 33 -4.38 -1.05 1.47
C ARG A 33 -2.89 -0.86 1.73
N ASN A 34 -2.52 -0.21 2.83
CA ASN A 34 -1.11 -0.02 3.22
C ASN A 34 -0.39 -1.36 3.41
N ASN A 35 -1.04 -2.33 4.06
CA ASN A 35 -0.45 -3.63 4.31
C ASN A 35 -0.30 -4.47 3.03
N LEU A 36 -1.33 -4.45 2.16
CA LEU A 36 -1.26 -5.06 0.84
C LEU A 36 -0.12 -4.46 0.01
N ALA A 37 0.00 -3.14 0.01
CA ALA A 37 1.08 -2.43 -0.67
C ALA A 37 2.47 -2.80 -0.13
N SER A 38 2.61 -2.97 1.18
CA SER A 38 3.86 -3.43 1.82
C SER A 38 4.24 -4.84 1.35
N ALA A 39 3.29 -5.77 1.28
CA ALA A 39 3.53 -7.13 0.80
C ALA A 39 3.94 -7.15 -0.69
N LEU A 40 3.26 -6.36 -1.53
CA LEU A 40 3.62 -6.17 -2.95
C LEU A 40 5.01 -5.56 -3.13
N GLN A 41 5.34 -4.52 -2.36
CA GLN A 41 6.66 -3.88 -2.38
C GLN A 41 7.78 -4.85 -1.96
N ALA A 42 7.51 -5.72 -0.98
CA ALA A 42 8.44 -6.75 -0.52
C ALA A 42 8.68 -7.83 -1.57
N ARG A 43 7.63 -8.24 -2.31
CA ARG A 43 7.75 -9.20 -3.42
C ARG A 43 8.59 -8.66 -4.58
N ASN A 44 8.70 -7.33 -4.69
CA ASN A 44 9.67 -6.61 -5.52
C ASN A 44 9.64 -6.94 -7.02
N GLN A 45 8.49 -7.36 -7.53
CA GLN A 45 8.27 -7.49 -8.97
C GLN A 45 7.91 -6.13 -9.57
N SER A 46 8.24 -5.89 -10.84
CA SER A 46 7.96 -4.60 -11.49
C SER A 46 6.48 -4.24 -11.48
N ARG A 47 5.59 -5.20 -11.78
CA ARG A 47 4.13 -5.00 -11.76
C ARG A 47 3.61 -4.70 -10.35
N ASP A 48 4.14 -5.38 -9.35
CA ASP A 48 3.75 -5.21 -7.96
C ASP A 48 4.14 -3.84 -7.40
N LEU A 49 5.31 -3.32 -7.79
CA LEU A 49 5.74 -2.00 -7.32
C LEU A 49 4.81 -0.88 -7.79
N SER A 50 4.32 -0.94 -9.04
CA SER A 50 3.33 0.01 -9.52
C SER A 50 2.03 -0.09 -8.72
N LYS A 51 1.54 -1.31 -8.47
CA LYS A 51 0.31 -1.52 -7.69
C LYS A 51 0.47 -1.10 -6.21
N ALA A 52 1.64 -1.34 -5.63
CA ALA A 52 1.95 -0.90 -4.26
C ALA A 52 1.89 0.63 -4.13
N ILE A 53 2.43 1.37 -5.11
CA ILE A 53 2.40 2.83 -5.12
C ILE A 53 0.96 3.35 -5.14
N GLU A 54 0.13 2.82 -6.05
CA GLU A 54 -1.30 3.18 -6.15
C GLU A 54 -2.04 2.94 -4.82
N LEU A 55 -1.83 1.77 -4.20
CA LEU A 55 -2.48 1.43 -2.93
C LEU A 55 -2.01 2.30 -1.76
N TYR A 56 -0.72 2.65 -1.73
CA TYR A 56 -0.20 3.61 -0.74
C TYR A 56 -0.79 5.01 -0.94
N GLU A 57 -0.99 5.46 -2.18
CA GLU A 57 -1.61 6.76 -2.47
C GLU A 57 -3.06 6.82 -2.00
N LEU A 58 -3.86 5.80 -2.31
CA LEU A 58 -5.25 5.68 -1.84
C LEU A 58 -5.33 5.61 -0.30
N SER A 59 -4.41 4.87 0.32
CA SER A 59 -4.31 4.78 1.78
C SER A 59 -3.97 6.13 2.41
N LEU A 60 -3.01 6.84 1.83
CA LEU A 60 -2.55 8.14 2.32
C LEU A 60 -3.61 9.23 2.18
N GLU A 61 -4.35 9.24 1.07
CA GLU A 61 -5.46 10.17 0.86
C GLU A 61 -6.53 10.00 1.95
N THR A 62 -6.94 8.75 2.18
CA THR A 62 -7.95 8.42 3.20
C THR A 62 -7.48 8.82 4.59
N MET A 63 -6.24 8.47 4.97
CA MET A 63 -5.73 8.77 6.32
C MET A 63 -5.49 10.26 6.54
N ARG A 64 -5.10 11.02 5.51
CA ARG A 64 -5.03 12.49 5.61
C ARG A 64 -6.38 13.12 5.89
N ARG A 65 -7.44 12.62 5.24
CA ARG A 65 -8.81 13.11 5.43
C ARG A 65 -9.33 12.81 6.84
N VAL A 66 -9.04 11.63 7.37
CA VAL A 66 -9.61 11.14 8.64
C VAL A 66 -8.78 11.55 9.85
N LEU A 67 -7.45 11.52 9.77
CA LEU A 67 -6.55 11.65 10.92
C LEU A 67 -5.59 12.85 10.84
N SER A 68 -5.63 13.65 9.77
CA SER A 68 -4.65 14.68 9.41
C SER A 68 -3.28 14.14 8.95
N ALA A 69 -2.47 15.04 8.39
CA ALA A 69 -1.11 14.73 7.92
C ALA A 69 -0.11 14.41 9.04
N ASP A 70 -0.35 14.93 10.25
CA ASP A 70 0.59 14.81 11.37
C ASP A 70 0.45 13.53 12.19
N HIS A 71 -0.66 12.82 12.01
CA HIS A 71 -0.90 11.58 12.71
C HIS A 71 0.14 10.50 12.38
N PRO A 72 0.62 9.72 13.37
CA PRO A 72 1.66 8.70 13.16
C PRO A 72 1.38 7.74 12.01
N ASN A 73 0.15 7.24 11.89
CA ASN A 73 -0.23 6.33 10.79
C ASN A 73 -0.12 6.99 9.41
N THR A 74 -0.51 8.26 9.29
CA THR A 74 -0.39 9.01 8.03
C THR A 74 1.09 9.18 7.64
N LYS A 75 1.95 9.49 8.62
CA LYS A 75 3.40 9.60 8.42
C LYS A 75 4.04 8.27 8.02
N ILE A 76 3.61 7.16 8.61
CA ILE A 76 4.06 5.80 8.25
C ILE A 76 3.75 5.51 6.77
N ILE A 77 2.49 5.73 6.35
CA ILE A 77 2.07 5.47 4.97
C ILE A 77 2.85 6.35 3.98
N ALA A 78 3.04 7.63 4.30
CA ALA A 78 3.84 8.55 3.49
C ALA A 78 5.30 8.07 3.34
N GLY A 79 5.91 7.59 4.43
CA GLY A 79 7.24 7.00 4.41
C GLY A 79 7.32 5.75 3.54
N ASN A 80 6.31 4.89 3.61
CA ASN A 80 6.22 3.67 2.80
C ASN A 80 6.11 4.00 1.30
N LEU A 81 5.26 4.97 0.95
CA LEU A 81 5.11 5.49 -0.41
C LEU A 81 6.42 6.05 -0.96
N LYS A 82 7.15 6.85 -0.17
CA LYS A 82 8.45 7.41 -0.57
C LYS A 82 9.45 6.30 -0.90
N ARG A 83 9.52 5.25 -0.07
CA ARG A 83 10.39 4.09 -0.33
C ARG A 83 9.97 3.33 -1.59
N ALA A 84 8.67 3.18 -1.84
CA ALA A 84 8.17 2.50 -3.04
C ALA A 84 8.56 3.25 -4.33
N LYS A 85 8.34 4.57 -4.36
CA LYS A 85 8.73 5.44 -5.48
C LYS A 85 10.24 5.42 -5.72
N ALA A 86 11.05 5.50 -4.67
CA ALA A 86 12.51 5.42 -4.80
C ALA A 86 12.97 4.07 -5.39
N LYS A 87 12.35 2.96 -4.96
CA LYS A 87 12.66 1.61 -5.47
C LYS A 87 12.22 1.40 -6.92
N GLN A 88 11.10 1.99 -7.33
CA GLN A 88 10.67 1.97 -8.73
C GLN A 88 11.62 2.79 -9.61
N HIS A 89 12.03 3.97 -9.15
CA HIS A 89 12.98 4.83 -9.85
C HIS A 89 14.35 4.16 -10.06
N SER A 90 14.91 3.53 -9.01
CA SER A 90 16.20 2.82 -9.13
C SER A 90 16.11 1.64 -10.10
N ARG A 91 14.99 0.91 -10.11
CA ARG A 91 14.78 -0.18 -11.07
C ARG A 91 14.67 0.31 -12.51
N ASN A 92 14.05 1.47 -12.75
CA ASN A 92 13.94 2.02 -14.10
C ASN A 92 15.32 2.46 -14.62
N LYS A 93 16.14 3.08 -13.75
CA LYS A 93 17.53 3.43 -14.09
C LYS A 93 18.39 2.22 -14.44
N ASN A 94 18.25 1.10 -13.74
CA ASN A 94 19.04 -0.11 -14.00
C ASN A 94 18.59 -0.88 -15.25
N LYS A 95 17.52 -0.45 -15.93
CA LYS A 95 17.00 -1.05 -17.17
C LYS A 95 17.27 -0.19 -18.41
N SER A 96 17.76 1.03 -18.23
CA SER A 96 18.17 1.96 -19.29
C SER A 96 19.67 1.83 -19.53
#